data_AF-A0A387BJU2-F1
#
_entry.id   AF-A0A387BJU2-F1
#
_cell.length_a   1.000
_cell.length_b   1.000
_cell.length_c   1.000
_cell.angle_alpha   90.00
_cell.angle_beta   90.00
_cell.angle_gamma   90.00
#
_symmetry.space_group_name_H-M   'P 1'
#
loop_
_entity.id
_entity.type
_entity.pdbx_description
1 polymer ?
#
loop_
_entity_poly.entity_id
_entity_poly.type
_entity_poly.pdbx_seq_one_letter_code
_entity_poly.pdbx_strand_id
1 'polypeptide(L)'
;MRRRWVGTAAFATVALSAIGLAAGGAAHAAPPEPTVFLLEFDLLEQGVPQTRSDDFSLGREAQLTGFSWLEREGVMQDVDLRIEVCASSGVCVDPQNLAGPVTFAAGATTVTVTATLTAPPGEDPTGSVLGRLTFTADDRLGATGVDVGAAVMWAAAVLMVGFLLIALVRSRRFADRADADAP
;
A
#
# COMPACT_ATOMS: atom_id res chain seq x y z
N MET A 1 -24.25 -15.43 75.85
CA MET A 1 -25.12 -14.75 74.85
C MET A 1 -24.24 -14.17 73.74
N ARG A 2 -24.58 -14.49 72.48
CA ARG A 2 -24.33 -13.74 71.22
C ARG A 2 -22.85 -13.50 70.81
N ARG A 3 -22.26 -14.33 69.95
CA ARG A 3 -22.21 -14.25 68.46
C ARG A 3 -21.87 -12.87 67.90
N ARG A 4 -20.73 -12.76 67.19
CA ARG A 4 -20.55 -12.19 65.83
C ARG A 4 -19.07 -11.96 65.51
N TRP A 5 -18.52 -12.20 64.33
CA TRP A 5 -18.85 -12.94 63.10
C TRP A 5 -17.55 -12.89 62.28
N VAL A 6 -17.17 -13.99 61.65
CA VAL A 6 -16.09 -14.07 60.66
C VAL A 6 -16.47 -13.20 59.46
N GLY A 7 -15.55 -12.36 59.01
CA GLY A 7 -15.73 -11.46 57.87
C GLY A 7 -14.61 -11.63 56.86
N THR A 8 -14.56 -12.79 56.20
CA THR A 8 -13.80 -13.03 54.97
C THR A 8 -14.53 -12.35 53.82
N ALA A 9 -13.90 -11.38 53.16
CA ALA A 9 -14.30 -10.96 51.82
C ALA A 9 -13.06 -10.42 51.08
N ALA A 10 -12.28 -11.35 50.53
CA ALA A 10 -11.29 -11.04 49.53
C ALA A 10 -12.02 -10.55 48.27
N PHE A 11 -11.94 -9.25 48.00
CA PHE A 11 -12.35 -8.67 46.73
C PHE A 11 -11.35 -9.14 45.64
N ALA A 12 -11.66 -10.27 45.02
CA ALA A 12 -11.04 -10.69 43.78
C ALA A 12 -11.74 -9.94 42.63
N THR A 13 -11.24 -8.74 42.33
CA THR A 13 -11.59 -8.00 41.11
C THR A 13 -11.06 -8.77 39.91
N VAL A 14 -11.91 -9.61 39.32
CA VAL A 14 -11.69 -10.20 38.00
C VAL A 14 -11.83 -9.06 36.99
N ALA A 15 -10.70 -8.45 36.63
CA ALA A 15 -10.60 -7.56 35.48
C ALA A 15 -10.81 -8.40 34.22
N LEU A 16 -12.07 -8.49 33.77
CA LEU A 16 -12.44 -9.03 32.47
C LEU A 16 -12.05 -7.97 31.42
N SER A 17 -10.76 -7.89 31.10
CA SER A 17 -10.29 -7.15 29.94
C SER A 17 -10.77 -7.88 28.69
N ALA A 18 -11.88 -7.39 28.14
CA ALA A 18 -12.33 -7.71 26.80
C ALA A 18 -11.26 -7.28 25.80
N ILE A 19 -10.33 -8.18 25.50
CA ILE A 19 -9.45 -8.07 24.35
C ILE A 19 -10.34 -8.35 23.14
N GLY A 20 -10.98 -7.28 22.66
CA GLY A 20 -11.60 -7.28 21.34
C GLY A 20 -10.49 -7.51 20.33
N LEU A 21 -10.37 -8.76 19.87
CA LEU A 21 -9.58 -9.14 18.72
C LEU A 21 -10.20 -8.46 17.49
N ALA A 22 -9.85 -7.19 17.28
CA ALA A 22 -9.96 -6.56 15.99
C ALA A 22 -8.91 -7.24 15.10
N ALA A 23 -9.27 -8.38 14.52
CA ALA A 23 -8.61 -8.90 13.34
C ALA A 23 -8.89 -7.90 12.20
N GLY A 24 -8.17 -6.78 12.22
CA GLY A 24 -8.05 -5.90 11.08
C GLY A 24 -7.31 -6.68 10.02
N GLY A 25 -8.06 -7.43 9.20
CA GLY A 25 -7.51 -7.98 7.97
C GLY A 25 -6.87 -6.84 7.22
N ALA A 26 -5.56 -6.93 6.98
CA ALA A 26 -4.87 -6.00 6.11
C ALA A 26 -5.58 -6.07 4.76
N ALA A 27 -6.46 -5.10 4.51
CA ALA A 27 -7.13 -4.95 3.23
C ALA A 27 -6.01 -4.74 2.22
N HIS A 28 -5.70 -5.79 1.45
CA HIS A 28 -4.78 -5.67 0.34
C HIS A 28 -5.41 -4.67 -0.61
N ALA A 29 -4.82 -3.48 -0.66
CA ALA A 29 -5.30 -2.42 -1.53
C ALA A 29 -5.17 -2.95 -2.96
N ALA A 30 -6.27 -2.91 -3.72
CA ALA A 30 -6.27 -3.33 -5.12
C ALA A 30 -5.12 -2.63 -5.88
N PRO A 31 -4.44 -3.31 -6.82
CA PRO A 31 -3.42 -2.70 -7.64
C PRO A 31 -3.92 -1.40 -8.28
N PRO A 32 -3.07 -0.36 -8.43
CA PRO A 32 -3.47 0.85 -9.14
C PRO A 32 -3.88 0.46 -10.57
N GLU A 33 -5.00 1.00 -11.03
CA GLU A 33 -5.45 0.78 -12.40
C GLU A 33 -4.42 1.34 -13.39
N PRO A 34 -4.18 0.69 -14.53
CA PRO A 34 -3.29 1.23 -15.56
C PRO A 34 -3.75 2.61 -16.00
N THR A 35 -2.82 3.56 -16.09
CA THR A 35 -3.12 4.92 -16.52
C THR A 35 -3.03 5.00 -18.04
N VAL A 36 -4.14 5.31 -18.69
CA VAL A 36 -4.23 5.50 -20.15
C VAL A 36 -4.39 6.99 -20.43
N PHE A 37 -3.68 7.48 -21.44
CA PHE A 37 -3.73 8.88 -21.88
C PHE A 37 -3.89 8.95 -23.40
N LEU A 38 -4.64 9.95 -23.88
CA LEU A 38 -4.85 10.25 -25.30
C LEU A 38 -4.39 11.68 -25.56
N LEU A 39 -3.51 11.86 -26.54
CA LEU A 39 -3.02 13.17 -26.96
C LEU A 39 -3.23 13.37 -28.45
N GLU A 40 -3.76 14.54 -28.80
CA GLU A 40 -4.04 14.95 -30.17
C GLU A 40 -3.03 16.02 -30.63
N PHE A 41 -2.50 15.82 -31.83
CA PHE A 41 -1.53 16.68 -32.47
C PHE A 41 -2.08 17.16 -33.80
N ASP A 42 -2.00 18.47 -34.02
CA ASP A 42 -2.53 19.13 -35.20
C ASP A 42 -1.43 19.95 -35.87
N LEU A 43 -1.49 20.02 -37.20
CA LEU A 43 -0.65 20.90 -38.02
C LEU A 43 0.85 20.69 -37.76
N LEU A 44 1.29 19.43 -37.71
CA LEU A 44 2.71 19.12 -37.53
C LEU A 44 3.53 19.59 -38.72
N GLU A 45 4.58 20.35 -38.42
CA GLU A 45 5.55 20.83 -39.38
C GLU A 45 6.83 19.98 -39.32
N GLN A 46 7.47 19.77 -40.47
CA GLN A 46 8.70 18.98 -40.53
C GLN A 46 9.81 19.64 -39.69
N GLY A 47 10.40 18.88 -38.78
CA GLY A 47 11.50 19.32 -37.93
C GLY A 47 11.11 20.27 -36.79
N VAL A 48 9.82 20.62 -36.64
CA VAL A 48 9.34 21.46 -35.53
C VAL A 48 8.75 20.56 -34.45
N PRO A 49 9.35 20.49 -33.25
CA PRO A 49 8.80 19.69 -32.17
C PRO A 49 7.50 20.32 -31.64
N GLN A 50 6.45 19.51 -31.53
CA GLN A 50 5.20 19.88 -30.88
C GLN A 50 5.03 19.07 -29.61
N THR A 51 4.70 19.74 -28.50
CA THR A 51 4.56 19.10 -27.19
C THR A 51 3.11 19.16 -26.73
N ARG A 52 2.60 18.03 -26.24
CA ARG A 52 1.30 17.91 -25.58
C ARG A 52 1.48 17.20 -24.24
N SER A 53 0.57 17.47 -23.32
CA SER A 53 0.61 16.86 -22.00
C SER A 53 -0.79 16.48 -21.51
N ASP A 54 -0.84 15.50 -20.63
CA ASP A 54 -2.03 15.11 -19.87
C ASP A 54 -1.65 14.91 -18.40
N ASP A 55 -2.61 15.12 -17.51
CA ASP A 55 -2.41 15.09 -16.07
C ASP A 55 -3.25 13.97 -15.45
N PHE A 56 -2.65 13.23 -14.53
CA PHE A 56 -3.34 12.23 -13.73
C PHE A 56 -2.88 12.28 -12.27
N SER A 57 -3.63 11.63 -11.40
CA SER A 57 -3.32 11.58 -9.98
C SER A 57 -3.10 10.15 -9.50
N LEU A 58 -1.97 9.93 -8.83
CA LEU A 58 -1.70 8.70 -8.11
C LEU A 58 -2.29 8.83 -6.70
N GLY A 59 -3.25 7.98 -6.36
CA GLY A 59 -3.87 7.99 -5.03
C GLY A 59 -2.94 7.53 -3.89
N ARG A 60 -1.82 6.89 -4.23
CA ARG A 60 -0.78 6.41 -3.30
C ARG A 60 0.57 6.34 -4.00
N GLU A 61 1.64 6.11 -3.23
CA GLU A 61 2.96 5.82 -3.79
C GLU A 61 2.91 4.58 -4.69
N ALA A 62 3.52 4.70 -5.87
CA ALA A 62 3.56 3.63 -6.85
C ALA A 62 4.88 3.65 -7.62
N GLN A 63 5.28 2.49 -8.13
CA GLN A 63 6.45 2.34 -8.98
C GLN A 63 6.01 2.28 -10.43
N LEU A 64 6.51 3.18 -11.27
CA LEU A 64 6.38 3.11 -12.71
C LEU A 64 7.25 1.94 -13.20
N THR A 65 6.62 0.94 -13.81
CA THR A 65 7.27 -0.31 -14.21
C THR A 65 7.28 -0.52 -15.72
N GLY A 66 6.46 0.22 -16.47
CA GLY A 66 6.43 0.06 -17.91
C GLY A 66 5.56 1.08 -18.62
N PHE A 67 5.72 1.07 -19.94
CA PHE A 67 5.00 1.93 -20.87
C PHE A 67 4.78 1.21 -22.19
N SER A 68 3.63 1.46 -22.81
CA SER A 68 3.31 0.94 -24.14
C SER A 68 2.40 1.91 -24.89
N TRP A 69 2.68 2.14 -26.16
CA TRP A 69 1.70 2.72 -27.09
C TRP A 69 0.62 1.68 -27.36
N LEU A 70 -0.64 2.07 -27.20
CA LEU A 70 -1.80 1.27 -27.56
C LEU A 70 -2.21 1.53 -29.00
N GLU A 71 -2.17 2.79 -29.42
CA GLU A 71 -2.62 3.23 -30.73
C GLU A 71 -1.86 4.48 -31.17
N ARG A 72 -1.62 4.60 -32.48
CA ARG A 72 -1.02 5.76 -33.15
C ARG A 72 -1.78 5.96 -34.46
N GLU A 73 -2.41 7.11 -34.64
CA GLU A 73 -3.25 7.39 -35.80
C GLU A 73 -2.70 8.52 -36.66
N GLY A 74 -3.05 8.52 -37.94
CA GLY A 74 -2.66 9.57 -38.89
C GLY A 74 -1.15 9.70 -39.00
N VAL A 75 -0.66 10.96 -38.99
CA VAL A 75 0.78 11.26 -39.12
C VAL A 75 1.60 10.73 -37.94
N MET A 76 0.96 10.39 -36.81
CA MET A 76 1.67 9.87 -35.63
C MET A 76 2.34 8.53 -35.87
N GLN A 77 2.04 7.78 -36.94
CA GLN A 77 2.69 6.50 -37.23
C GLN A 77 4.18 6.66 -37.63
N ASP A 78 4.52 7.77 -38.27
CA ASP A 78 5.86 8.04 -38.85
C ASP A 78 6.64 9.10 -38.07
N VAL A 79 6.11 9.55 -36.93
CA VAL A 79 6.69 10.59 -36.08
C VAL A 79 7.66 10.01 -35.06
N ASP A 80 8.73 10.74 -34.77
CA ASP A 80 9.57 10.46 -33.60
C ASP A 80 8.88 11.00 -32.34
N LEU A 81 8.65 10.11 -31.35
CA LEU A 81 7.91 10.42 -30.13
C LEU A 81 8.81 10.28 -28.92
N ARG A 82 9.08 11.41 -28.27
CA ARG A 82 9.71 11.44 -26.95
C ARG A 82 8.66 11.59 -25.87
N ILE A 83 8.71 10.75 -24.85
CA ILE A 83 7.82 10.79 -23.71
C ILE A 83 8.59 11.08 -22.43
N GLU A 84 7.98 11.86 -21.55
CA GLU A 84 8.49 12.18 -20.23
C GLU A 84 7.32 12.13 -19.24
N VAL A 85 7.55 11.52 -18.08
CA VAL A 85 6.57 11.43 -17.00
C VAL A 85 7.17 12.11 -15.77
N CYS A 86 6.53 13.19 -15.31
CA CYS A 86 7.01 14.03 -14.22
C CYS A 86 6.12 13.88 -12.99
N ALA A 87 6.74 13.58 -11.85
CA ALA A 87 6.10 13.65 -10.55
C ALA A 87 5.97 15.10 -10.08
N SER A 88 5.01 15.39 -9.21
CA SER A 88 4.88 16.68 -8.52
C SER A 88 6.11 17.12 -7.72
N SER A 89 7.02 16.19 -7.38
CA SER A 89 8.31 16.51 -6.77
C SER A 89 9.32 17.15 -7.73
N GLY A 90 9.02 17.19 -9.03
CA GLY A 90 9.90 17.66 -10.10
C GLY A 90 10.81 16.58 -10.69
N VAL A 91 10.69 15.33 -10.23
CA VAL A 91 11.41 14.19 -10.83
C VAL A 91 10.71 13.78 -12.11
N CYS A 92 11.44 13.83 -13.22
CA CYS A 92 10.96 13.41 -14.53
C CYS A 92 11.76 12.19 -15.02
N VAL A 93 11.07 11.24 -15.65
CA VAL A 93 11.69 10.06 -16.25
C VAL A 93 11.15 9.80 -17.64
N ASP A 94 11.99 9.22 -18.49
CA ASP A 94 11.57 8.69 -19.77
C ASP A 94 11.16 7.21 -19.58
N PRO A 95 9.86 6.90 -19.71
CA PRO A 95 9.38 5.54 -19.50
C PRO A 95 9.78 4.56 -20.62
N GLN A 96 10.27 5.02 -21.77
CA GLN A 96 10.79 4.14 -22.82
C GLN A 96 12.18 3.59 -22.47
N ASN A 97 12.91 4.28 -21.58
CA ASN A 97 14.30 4.01 -21.24
C ASN A 97 14.48 3.63 -19.76
N LEU A 98 13.50 2.95 -19.17
CA LEU A 98 13.56 2.52 -17.78
C LEU A 98 14.65 1.45 -17.58
N ALA A 99 15.63 1.75 -16.71
CA ALA A 99 16.60 0.75 -16.23
C ALA A 99 16.02 -0.17 -15.13
N GLY A 100 14.84 0.18 -14.60
CA GLY A 100 14.14 -0.54 -13.54
C GLY A 100 12.93 0.27 -13.03
N PRO A 101 12.21 -0.24 -12.03
CA PRO A 101 11.08 0.46 -11.43
C PRO A 101 11.49 1.81 -10.83
N VAL A 102 10.69 2.85 -11.09
CA VAL A 102 10.91 4.19 -10.53
C VAL A 102 9.77 4.56 -9.60
N THR A 103 10.07 4.92 -8.35
CA THR A 103 9.06 5.32 -7.38
C THR A 103 8.54 6.74 -7.66
N PHE A 104 7.21 6.86 -7.73
CA PHE A 104 6.45 8.10 -7.78
C PHE A 104 5.64 8.23 -6.50
N ALA A 105 5.76 9.38 -5.84
CA ALA A 105 4.93 9.69 -4.69
C ALA A 105 3.45 9.84 -5.09
N ALA A 106 2.55 9.68 -4.11
CA ALA A 106 1.15 10.02 -4.30
C ALA A 106 1.00 11.50 -4.70
N GLY A 107 0.05 11.80 -5.58
CA GLY A 107 -0.23 13.16 -6.03
C GLY A 107 -0.31 13.31 -7.54
N ALA A 108 -0.17 14.55 -8.00
CA ALA A 108 -0.22 14.88 -9.41
C ALA A 108 1.01 14.34 -10.16
N THR A 109 0.76 13.78 -11.33
CA THR A 109 1.76 13.32 -12.29
C THR A 109 1.35 13.82 -13.66
N THR A 110 2.31 14.35 -14.41
CA THR A 110 2.10 14.86 -15.76
C THR A 110 2.83 13.95 -16.74
N VAL A 111 2.14 13.50 -17.78
CA VAL A 111 2.77 12.88 -18.95
C VAL A 111 2.91 13.93 -20.03
N THR A 112 4.10 14.06 -20.59
CA THR A 112 4.44 14.98 -21.66
C THR A 112 4.95 14.18 -22.84
N VAL A 113 4.37 14.41 -24.02
CA VAL A 113 4.80 13.79 -25.27
C VAL A 113 5.21 14.89 -26.23
N THR A 114 6.44 14.79 -26.73
CA THR A 114 6.99 15.65 -27.77
C THR A 114 7.05 14.85 -29.07
N ALA A 115 6.29 15.31 -30.06
CA ALA A 115 6.24 14.78 -31.41
C ALA A 115 7.17 15.59 -32.32
N THR A 116 8.07 14.92 -33.05
CA THR A 116 8.91 15.54 -34.08
C THR A 116 8.74 14.79 -35.40
N LEU A 117 8.22 15.48 -36.40
CA LEU A 117 8.05 14.91 -37.72
C LEU A 117 9.37 14.98 -38.51
N THR A 118 9.87 13.82 -38.97
CA THR A 118 11.18 13.74 -39.66
C THR A 118 11.09 13.92 -41.17
N ALA A 119 9.92 13.68 -41.77
CA ALA A 119 9.64 13.83 -43.21
C ALA A 119 8.55 14.88 -43.45
N PRO A 120 8.38 15.42 -44.66
CA PRO A 120 7.24 16.29 -44.94
C PRO A 120 5.92 15.55 -44.63
N PRO A 121 4.93 16.22 -44.02
CA PRO A 121 3.64 15.59 -43.76
C PRO A 121 2.96 15.22 -45.10
N GLY A 122 2.15 14.16 -45.07
CA GLY A 122 1.27 13.82 -46.19
C GLY A 122 0.15 14.84 -46.37
N GLU A 123 -0.96 14.42 -46.97
CA GLU A 123 -2.13 15.30 -47.14
C GLU A 123 -2.79 15.70 -45.81
N ASP A 124 -2.52 14.94 -44.73
CA ASP A 124 -3.06 15.20 -43.39
C ASP A 124 -1.93 15.30 -42.34
N PRO A 125 -1.62 16.50 -41.82
CA PRO A 125 -0.61 16.73 -40.80
C PRO A 125 -1.14 16.53 -39.37
N THR A 126 -2.27 15.84 -39.20
CA THR A 126 -2.89 15.56 -37.89
C THR A 126 -2.72 14.10 -37.48
N GLY A 127 -2.79 13.85 -36.17
CA GLY A 127 -2.76 12.50 -35.64
C GLY A 127 -2.92 12.44 -34.13
N SER A 128 -3.17 11.24 -33.61
CA SER A 128 -3.40 10.99 -32.20
C SER A 128 -2.49 9.87 -31.68
N VAL A 129 -2.17 9.90 -30.39
CA VAL A 129 -1.48 8.80 -29.70
C VAL A 129 -2.24 8.41 -28.46
N LEU A 130 -2.50 7.11 -28.31
CA LEU A 130 -3.04 6.50 -27.10
C LEU A 130 -1.92 5.72 -26.41
N GLY A 131 -1.51 6.16 -25.22
CA GLY A 131 -0.45 5.54 -24.44
C GLY A 131 -0.98 4.93 -23.15
N ARG A 132 -0.24 3.96 -22.61
CA ARG A 132 -0.51 3.36 -21.29
C ARG A 132 0.75 3.32 -20.44
N LEU A 133 0.64 3.84 -19.23
CA LEU A 133 1.62 3.73 -18.16
C LEU A 133 1.21 2.62 -17.19
N THR A 134 2.18 1.80 -16.80
CA THR A 134 1.95 0.69 -15.85
C THR A 134 2.60 1.03 -14.53
N PHE A 135 1.77 1.16 -13.49
CA PHE A 135 2.19 1.38 -12.13
C PHE A 135 1.94 0.13 -11.28
N THR A 136 2.85 -0.14 -10.35
CA THR A 136 2.69 -1.16 -9.31
C THR A 136 2.70 -0.45 -7.97
N ALA A 137 1.78 -0.78 -7.07
CA ALA A 137 1.78 -0.19 -5.74
C ALA A 137 3.09 -0.46 -5.00
N ASP A 138 3.64 0.54 -4.32
CA ASP A 138 4.72 0.29 -3.36
C ASP A 138 4.10 -0.13 -2.01
N ASP A 139 3.88 -1.43 -1.85
CA ASP A 139 3.27 -2.00 -0.64
C ASP A 139 4.25 -2.14 0.53
N ARG A 140 5.40 -1.44 0.52
CA ARG A 140 6.32 -1.42 1.66
C ARG A 140 5.66 -0.95 2.97
N LEU A 141 4.57 -0.20 2.89
CA LEU A 141 3.74 0.17 4.04
C LEU A 141 2.88 -0.98 4.58
N GLY A 142 2.63 -2.04 3.79
CA GLY A 142 2.00 -3.28 4.26
C GLY A 142 2.95 -4.20 5.03
N ALA A 143 4.27 -4.04 4.85
CA ALA A 143 5.30 -4.86 5.51
C ALA A 143 5.60 -4.45 6.95
N THR A 144 5.11 -3.29 7.42
CA THR A 144 5.06 -2.94 8.86
C THR A 144 3.76 -3.38 9.51
N GLY A 145 2.98 -4.24 8.84
CA GLY A 145 2.19 -5.23 9.55
C GLY A 145 3.16 -5.98 10.46
N VAL A 146 3.28 -5.49 11.70
CA VAL A 146 3.89 -6.18 12.84
C VAL A 146 3.61 -7.65 12.61
N ASP A 147 4.61 -8.53 12.70
CA ASP A 147 4.39 -9.97 12.71
C ASP A 147 3.40 -10.26 13.87
N VAL A 148 2.10 -10.11 13.61
CA VAL A 148 1.05 -10.26 14.60
C VAL A 148 1.05 -11.74 14.98
N GLY A 149 1.51 -12.62 14.08
CA GLY A 149 1.86 -14.00 14.39
C GLY A 149 2.88 -14.12 15.53
N ALA A 150 3.99 -13.39 15.49
CA ALA A 150 4.97 -13.44 16.58
C ALA A 150 4.43 -12.79 17.86
N ALA A 151 3.85 -11.59 17.78
CA ALA A 151 3.31 -10.89 18.94
C ALA A 151 2.16 -11.65 19.63
N VAL A 152 1.29 -12.32 18.86
CA VAL A 152 0.21 -13.17 19.39
C VAL A 152 0.76 -14.46 20.00
N MET A 153 1.81 -15.06 19.44
CA MET A 153 2.46 -16.23 20.06
C MET A 153 3.08 -15.88 21.42
N TRP A 154 3.77 -14.75 21.55
CA TRP A 154 4.30 -14.30 22.85
C TRP A 154 3.18 -13.94 23.83
N ALA A 155 2.11 -13.28 23.37
CA ALA A 155 0.96 -12.97 24.21
C ALA A 155 0.26 -14.24 24.74
N ALA A 156 0.09 -15.27 23.90
CA ALA A 156 -0.47 -16.56 24.30
C ALA A 156 0.44 -17.30 25.31
N ALA A 157 1.76 -17.24 25.12
CA ALA A 157 2.73 -17.84 26.05
C ALA A 157 2.69 -17.17 27.43
N VAL A 158 2.60 -15.84 27.50
CA VAL A 158 2.49 -15.11 28.77
C VAL A 158 1.17 -15.43 29.50
N LEU A 159 0.06 -15.57 28.76
CA LEU A 159 -1.22 -15.97 29.34
C LEU A 159 -1.20 -17.39 29.92
N MET A 160 -0.55 -18.34 29.23
CA MET A 160 -0.39 -19.73 29.70
C MET A 160 0.46 -19.79 30.99
N VAL A 161 1.57 -19.07 31.03
CA VAL A 161 2.44 -18.99 32.23
C VAL A 161 1.69 -18.34 33.39
N GLY A 162 0.95 -17.26 33.14
CA GLY A 162 0.12 -16.60 34.16
C GLY A 162 -0.94 -17.52 34.75
N PHE A 163 -1.63 -18.29 33.90
CA PHE A 163 -2.66 -19.25 34.36
C PHE A 163 -2.04 -20.38 35.19
N LEU A 164 -0.88 -20.90 34.77
CA LEU A 164 -0.18 -21.95 35.51
C LEU A 164 0.25 -21.48 36.91
N LEU A 165 0.78 -20.26 37.03
CA LEU A 165 1.20 -19.69 38.31
C LEU A 165 0.01 -19.49 39.26
N ILE A 166 -1.14 -19.01 38.76
CA ILE A 166 -2.36 -18.85 39.57
C ILE A 166 -2.87 -20.22 40.04
N ALA A 167 -2.86 -21.23 39.17
CA ALA A 167 -3.25 -22.60 39.53
C ALA A 167 -2.33 -23.19 40.61
N LEU A 168 -1.02 -22.98 40.51
CA LEU A 168 -0.02 -23.45 41.49
C LEU A 168 -0.14 -22.76 42.85
N VAL A 169 -0.43 -21.45 42.88
CA VAL A 169 -0.68 -20.73 44.13
C VAL A 169 -1.99 -21.22 44.78
N ARG A 170 -3.01 -21.51 43.97
CA ARG A 170 -4.30 -22.00 44.49
C ARG A 170 -4.18 -23.41 45.06
N SER A 171 -3.44 -24.32 44.43
CA SER A 171 -3.26 -25.70 44.91
C SER A 171 -2.51 -25.76 46.25
N ARG A 172 -1.46 -24.95 46.44
CA ARG A 172 -0.73 -24.87 47.72
C ARG A 172 -1.62 -24.43 48.88
N ARG A 173 -2.49 -23.44 48.66
CA ARG A 173 -3.46 -22.98 49.68
C ARG A 173 -4.54 -24.01 50.04
N PHE A 174 -4.74 -25.03 49.22
CA PHE A 174 -5.63 -26.16 49.55
C PHE A 174 -4.89 -27.24 50.33
N ALA A 175 -3.62 -27.51 50.00
CA ALA A 175 -2.79 -28.44 50.76
C ALA A 175 -2.55 -27.97 52.20
N ASP A 176 -2.21 -26.68 52.41
CA ASP A 176 -1.98 -26.12 53.75
C ASP A 176 -3.24 -26.13 54.64
N ARG A 177 -4.44 -26.17 54.03
CA ARG A 177 -5.71 -26.31 54.79
C ARG A 177 -6.02 -27.74 55.16
N ALA A 178 -5.58 -28.72 54.36
CA ALA A 178 -5.81 -30.13 54.64
C ALA A 178 -4.94 -30.63 55.81
N ASP A 179 -3.72 -30.11 55.95
CA ASP A 179 -2.82 -30.46 57.07
C ASP A 179 -3.22 -29.80 58.40
N ALA A 180 -3.97 -28.69 58.35
CA ALA A 180 -4.45 -27.99 59.55
C ALA A 180 -5.63 -28.70 60.25
N ASP A 181 -6.28 -29.66 59.60
CA ASP A 181 -7.41 -30.45 60.13
C ASP A 181 -7.02 -31.90 60.50
N ALA A 182 -5.73 -32.24 60.51
CA ALA A 182 -5.25 -33.53 61.01
C ALA A 182 -5.19 -33.53 62.56
N PRO A 183 -5.91 -34.43 63.25
CA PRO A 183 -6.02 -34.49 64.72
C PRO A 183 -4.76 -34.98 65.43
#